data_AF-A0A0U2R5E2-F1
#
_entry.id   AF-A0A0U2R5E2-F1
#
_cell.length_a   1.000
_cell.length_b   1.000
_cell.length_c   1.000
_cell.angle_alpha   90.00
_cell.angle_beta   90.00
_cell.angle_gamma   90.00
#
_symmetry.space_group_name_H-M   'P 1'
#
loop_
_entity.id
_entity.type
_entity.pdbx_description
1 polymer ?
#
loop_
_entity_poly.entity_id
_entity_poly.type
_entity_poly.pdbx_seq_one_letter_code
_entity_poly.pdbx_strand_id
1 'polypeptide(L)'
;RRTKNNPILLGEPGVGKTAIVEGMAQRIVDGDVPENLKDKILVSLDMGLLVAGAKYKGEFEERLKAVIKEVTDANGQIILFIDEIHTLIGAGGGEGAMDAANLLKPALARANYMR
;
A
#
# COMPACT_ATOMS: atom_id res chain seq x y z
N ARG A 1 -3.09 5.58 23.05
CA ARG A 1 -3.24 6.25 21.73
C ARG A 1 -3.38 5.16 20.67
N ARG A 2 -4.34 5.26 19.73
CA ARG A 2 -4.54 4.26 18.66
C ARG A 2 -3.39 4.36 17.63
N THR A 3 -2.51 3.38 17.59
CA THR A 3 -1.21 3.39 16.86
C THR A 3 -1.26 2.59 15.55
N LYS A 4 -2.05 3.01 14.57
CA LYS A 4 -2.03 2.37 13.24
C LYS A 4 -1.15 3.19 12.29
N ASN A 5 -0.01 2.64 11.87
CA ASN A 5 0.96 3.30 10.98
C ASN A 5 0.54 3.26 9.49
N ASN A 6 -0.69 3.70 9.19
CA ASN A 6 -1.23 3.70 7.83
C ASN A 6 -1.78 5.10 7.50
N PRO A 7 -0.91 6.07 7.13
CA PRO A 7 -1.36 7.41 6.73
C PRO A 7 -2.16 7.34 5.42
N ILE A 8 -3.14 8.23 5.28
CA ILE A 8 -3.93 8.39 4.05
C ILE A 8 -3.83 9.85 3.61
N LEU A 9 -3.43 10.08 2.35
CA LEU A 9 -3.44 11.39 1.72
C LEU A 9 -4.84 11.66 1.15
N LEU A 10 -5.53 12.65 1.70
CA LEU A 10 -6.85 13.11 1.24
C LEU A 10 -6.70 14.40 0.45
N GLY A 11 -7.48 14.53 -0.62
CA GLY A 11 -7.46 15.70 -1.50
C GLY A 11 -8.14 15.41 -2.83
N GLU A 12 -8.50 16.47 -3.56
CA GLU A 12 -9.11 16.38 -4.88
C GLU A 12 -8.18 15.68 -5.89
N PRO A 13 -8.71 15.12 -7.00
CA PRO A 13 -7.88 14.63 -8.10
C PRO A 13 -6.96 15.73 -8.63
N GLY A 14 -5.72 15.38 -8.97
CA GLY A 14 -4.75 16.31 -9.58
C GLY A 14 -4.00 17.23 -8.61
N VAL A 15 -4.28 17.24 -7.31
CA VAL A 15 -3.58 18.08 -6.32
C VAL A 15 -2.14 17.63 -5.98
N GLY A 16 -1.62 16.59 -6.65
CA GLY A 16 -0.25 16.12 -6.46
C GLY A 16 -0.06 15.12 -5.31
N LYS A 17 -1.08 14.33 -4.93
CA LYS A 17 -0.95 13.30 -3.88
C LYS A 17 0.19 12.31 -4.18
N THR A 18 0.27 11.82 -5.41
CA THR A 18 1.35 10.94 -5.89
C THR A 18 2.71 11.64 -5.84
N ALA A 19 2.78 12.91 -6.27
CA ALA A 19 4.01 13.71 -6.25
C ALA A 19 4.57 13.91 -4.84
N ILE A 20 3.72 14.01 -3.80
CA ILE A 20 4.15 14.05 -2.40
C ILE A 20 4.91 12.76 -2.03
N VAL A 21 4.41 11.61 -2.48
CA VAL A 21 5.00 10.30 -2.18
C VAL A 21 6.29 10.08 -2.98
N GLU A 22 6.33 10.50 -4.24
CA GLU A 22 7.55 10.50 -5.05
C GLU A 22 8.63 11.40 -4.45
N GLY A 23 8.25 12.59 -3.99
CA GLY A 23 9.15 13.49 -3.25
C GLY A 23 9.65 12.86 -1.94
N MET A 24 8.81 12.09 -1.23
CA MET A 24 9.25 11.33 -0.05
C MET A 24 10.26 10.25 -0.43
N ALA A 25 10.03 9.50 -1.51
CA ALA A 25 10.98 8.49 -1.99
C ALA A 25 12.35 9.11 -2.33
N GLN A 26 12.35 10.25 -3.03
CA GLN A 26 13.58 10.99 -3.35
C GLN A 26 14.31 11.41 -2.07
N ARG A 27 13.60 11.98 -1.09
CA ARG A 27 14.21 12.41 0.18
C ARG A 27 14.77 11.24 1.00
N ILE A 28 14.16 10.06 0.94
CA ILE A 28 14.71 8.86 1.58
C ILE A 28 16.05 8.48 0.93
N VAL A 29 16.13 8.49 -0.40
CA VAL A 29 17.36 8.22 -1.16
C VAL A 29 18.44 9.24 -0.84
N ASP A 30 18.07 10.52 -0.73
CA ASP A 30 19.00 11.61 -0.41
C ASP A 30 19.43 11.62 1.06
N GLY A 31 18.82 10.79 1.91
CA GLY A 31 19.04 10.78 3.35
C GLY A 31 18.47 12.00 4.09
N ASP A 32 17.70 12.87 3.40
CA ASP A 32 16.99 14.02 3.96
C ASP A 32 15.66 13.60 4.60
N VAL A 33 15.75 12.65 5.53
CA VAL A 33 14.63 12.15 6.32
C VAL A 33 15.08 11.89 7.76
N PRO A 34 14.15 11.90 8.73
CA PRO A 34 14.43 11.44 10.08
C PRO A 34 15.00 10.03 10.11
N GLU A 35 15.80 9.71 11.14
CA GLU A 35 16.51 8.43 11.28
C GLU A 35 15.60 7.21 11.12
N ASN A 36 14.36 7.29 11.61
CA ASN A 36 13.39 6.19 11.53
C ASN A 36 12.84 5.95 10.12
N LEU A 37 13.18 6.77 9.12
CA LEU A 37 12.82 6.60 7.72
C LEU A 37 14.05 6.35 6.83
N LYS A 38 15.26 6.54 7.38
CA LYS A 38 16.49 6.17 6.67
C LYS A 38 16.47 4.67 6.37
N ASP A 39 17.07 4.32 5.24
CA ASP A 39 17.19 2.95 4.72
C ASP A 39 15.86 2.24 4.39
N LYS A 40 14.71 2.89 4.58
CA LYS A 40 13.42 2.33 4.14
C LYS A 40 13.30 2.37 2.62
N ILE A 41 12.60 1.39 2.07
CA ILE A 41 12.31 1.31 0.65
C ILE A 41 10.83 1.61 0.44
N LEU A 42 10.54 2.63 -0.36
CA LEU A 42 9.17 2.94 -0.77
C LEU A 42 8.83 2.14 -2.03
N VAL A 43 7.76 1.34 -1.96
CA VAL A 43 7.29 0.51 -3.08
C VAL A 43 5.86 0.91 -3.40
N SER A 44 5.60 1.25 -4.66
CA SER A 44 4.25 1.50 -5.16
C SER A 44 3.58 0.20 -5.58
N LEU A 45 2.31 0.03 -5.21
CA LEU A 45 1.48 -1.08 -5.67
C LEU A 45 0.74 -0.69 -6.94
N ASP A 46 1.10 -1.33 -8.05
CA ASP A 46 0.37 -1.20 -9.31
C ASP A 46 -0.78 -2.21 -9.37
N MET A 47 -2.01 -1.70 -9.27
CA MET A 47 -3.22 -2.51 -9.36
C MET A 47 -3.46 -3.08 -10.77
N GLY A 48 -3.04 -2.36 -11.82
CA GLY A 48 -3.14 -2.82 -13.20
C GLY A 48 -2.29 -4.06 -13.43
N LEU A 49 -1.05 -4.10 -12.91
CA LEU A 49 -0.19 -5.28 -13.02
C LEU A 49 -0.75 -6.50 -12.26
N LEU A 50 -1.37 -6.28 -11.11
CA LEU A 50 -2.02 -7.34 -10.35
C LEU A 50 -3.20 -7.96 -11.11
N VAL A 51 -4.02 -7.12 -11.75
CA VAL A 51 -5.22 -7.54 -12.49
C VAL A 51 -4.86 -8.11 -13.87
N ALA A 52 -3.96 -7.48 -14.62
CA ALA A 52 -3.65 -7.84 -16.01
C ALA A 52 -3.10 -9.26 -16.17
N GLY A 53 -2.43 -9.78 -15.14
CA GLY A 53 -1.97 -11.17 -15.18
C GLY A 53 -2.91 -12.17 -14.51
N ALA A 54 -4.00 -11.73 -13.87
CA ALA A 54 -4.94 -12.63 -13.21
C ALA A 54 -6.07 -13.03 -14.17
N LYS A 55 -6.09 -14.29 -14.59
CA LYS A 55 -7.17 -14.80 -15.48
C LYS A 55 -8.47 -15.05 -14.72
N TYR A 56 -8.38 -15.23 -13.41
CA TYR A 56 -9.49 -15.52 -12.51
C TYR A 56 -9.34 -14.72 -11.21
N LYS A 57 -10.46 -14.42 -10.55
CA LYS A 57 -10.50 -13.63 -9.31
C LYS A 57 -9.54 -14.16 -8.22
N GLY A 58 -9.46 -15.48 -8.04
CA GLY A 58 -8.60 -16.09 -7.01
C GLY A 58 -7.12 -15.80 -7.23
N GLU A 59 -6.67 -15.69 -8.48
CA GLU A 59 -5.26 -15.40 -8.80
C GLU A 59 -4.87 -13.97 -8.41
N PHE A 60 -5.78 -13.01 -8.60
CA PHE A 60 -5.58 -11.64 -8.11
C PHE A 60 -5.43 -11.61 -6.59
N GLU A 61 -6.29 -12.33 -5.87
CA GLU A 61 -6.24 -12.40 -4.41
C GLU A 61 -4.93 -13.03 -3.90
N GLU A 62 -4.47 -14.11 -4.53
CA GLU A 62 -3.20 -14.75 -4.21
C GLU A 62 -2.01 -13.82 -4.43
N ARG A 63 -2.00 -13.07 -5.53
CA ARG A 63 -0.96 -12.08 -5.81
C ARG A 63 -0.97 -10.94 -4.80
N LEU A 64 -2.15 -10.40 -4.46
CA LEU A 64 -2.25 -9.37 -3.43
C LEU A 64 -1.79 -9.88 -2.07
N LYS A 65 -2.15 -11.13 -1.70
CA LYS A 65 -1.63 -11.78 -0.48
C LYS A 65 -0.12 -11.93 -0.50
N ALA A 66 0.47 -12.29 -1.65
CA ALA A 66 1.92 -12.42 -1.79
C ALA A 66 2.64 -11.08 -1.56
N VAL A 67 2.14 -9.99 -2.15
CA VAL A 67 2.68 -8.64 -1.92
C VAL A 67 2.58 -8.25 -0.44
N ILE A 68 1.42 -8.44 0.18
CA ILE A 68 1.23 -8.13 1.60
C ILE A 68 2.19 -8.94 2.48
N LYS A 69 2.40 -10.22 2.14
CA LYS A 69 3.33 -11.09 2.85
C LYS A 69 4.76 -10.59 2.73
N GLU A 70 5.22 -10.23 1.53
CA GLU A 70 6.56 -9.67 1.29
C GLU A 70 6.81 -8.40 2.10
N VAL A 71 5.84 -7.46 2.10
CA VAL A 71 5.91 -6.23 2.91
C VAL A 71 5.96 -6.54 4.41
N THR A 72 5.21 -7.54 4.86
CA THR A 72 5.19 -7.96 6.26
C THR A 72 6.53 -8.60 6.67
N ASP A 73 7.05 -9.48 5.82
CA ASP A 73 8.31 -10.21 6.06
C ASP A 73 9.53 -9.29 5.99
N ALA A 74 9.41 -8.13 5.32
CA ALA A 74 10.42 -7.09 5.30
C ALA A 74 10.62 -6.36 6.66
N ASN A 75 9.88 -6.73 7.72
CA ASN A 75 10.07 -6.24 9.08
C ASN A 75 10.15 -4.71 9.20
N GLY A 76 9.28 -4.01 8.47
CA GLY A 76 9.19 -2.55 8.49
C GLY A 76 10.21 -1.83 7.60
N GLN A 77 11.04 -2.54 6.84
CA GLN A 77 11.96 -1.93 5.86
C GLN A 77 11.20 -1.39 4.63
N ILE A 78 10.06 -1.98 4.28
CA ILE A 78 9.25 -1.54 3.14
C ILE A 78 8.11 -0.62 3.61
N ILE A 79 7.96 0.52 2.94
CA ILE A 79 6.77 1.37 2.96
C ILE A 79 5.97 1.07 1.69
N LEU A 80 4.80 0.46 1.86
CA LEU A 80 3.89 0.20 0.74
C LEU A 80 3.02 1.43 0.46
N PHE A 81 3.08 1.94 -0.76
CA PHE A 81 2.22 3.00 -1.25
C PHE A 81 1.12 2.42 -2.16
N ILE A 82 -0.11 2.88 -1.95
CA ILE A 82 -1.29 2.54 -2.74
C ILE A 82 -1.98 3.86 -3.09
N ASP A 83 -1.92 4.26 -4.37
CA ASP A 83 -2.45 5.56 -4.80
C ASP A 83 -3.98 5.62 -4.65
N GLU A 84 -4.69 4.74 -5.35
CA GLU A 84 -6.15 4.74 -5.37
C GLU A 84 -6.74 3.66 -4.45
N ILE A 85 -6.46 3.74 -3.15
CA ILE A 85 -6.90 2.70 -2.19
C ILE A 85 -8.42 2.46 -2.17
N HIS A 86 -9.22 3.44 -2.59
CA HIS A 86 -10.67 3.30 -2.69
C HIS A 86 -11.11 2.27 -3.74
N THR A 87 -10.30 2.04 -4.78
CA THR A 87 -10.53 0.99 -5.80
C THR A 87 -10.52 -0.41 -5.19
N LEU A 88 -9.78 -0.61 -4.10
CA LEU A 88 -9.70 -1.85 -3.32
C LEU A 88 -10.83 -2.00 -2.30
N ILE A 89 -11.50 -0.90 -1.93
CA ILE A 89 -12.44 -0.84 -0.81
C ILE A 89 -13.90 -0.76 -1.25
N GLY A 90 -14.21 -0.16 -2.42
CA GLY A 90 -15.62 0.13 -2.70
C GLY A 90 -15.99 0.65 -4.08
N ALA A 91 -15.58 0.00 -5.16
CA ALA A 91 -16.35 0.08 -6.42
C ALA A 91 -17.49 -0.96 -6.39
N GLY A 92 -18.52 -0.72 -5.58
CA GLY A 92 -19.71 -1.56 -5.56
C GLY A 92 -20.35 -1.64 -6.95
N GLY A 93 -20.45 -2.86 -7.50
CA GLY A 93 -21.26 -3.15 -8.69
C GLY A 93 -20.63 -4.09 -9.73
N GLY A 94 -19.32 -4.36 -9.68
CA GLY A 94 -18.66 -5.27 -10.63
C GLY A 94 -17.96 -6.43 -9.93
N GLU A 95 -18.02 -7.62 -10.52
CA GLU A 95 -17.57 -8.93 -9.99
C GLU A 95 -16.10 -9.00 -9.46
N GLY A 96 -15.29 -7.96 -9.63
CA GLY A 96 -13.88 -7.89 -9.20
C GLY A 96 -13.56 -7.00 -7.98
N ALA A 97 -14.43 -6.07 -7.57
CA ALA A 97 -14.09 -5.05 -6.57
C ALA A 97 -14.29 -5.48 -5.09
N MET A 98 -14.91 -6.64 -4.84
CA MET A 98 -15.24 -7.12 -3.50
C MET A 98 -14.41 -8.36 -3.13
N ASP A 99 -13.23 -8.12 -2.56
CA ASP A 99 -12.66 -8.83 -1.39
C ASP A 99 -11.29 -8.26 -0.94
N ALA A 100 -10.66 -7.42 -1.77
CA ALA A 100 -9.33 -6.87 -1.49
C ALA A 100 -9.26 -6.11 -0.15
N ALA A 101 -10.32 -5.38 0.22
CA ALA A 101 -10.44 -4.74 1.53
C ALA A 101 -10.32 -5.73 2.69
N ASN A 102 -10.93 -6.92 2.58
CA ASN A 102 -10.84 -7.94 3.62
C ASN A 102 -9.44 -8.55 3.69
N LEU A 103 -8.75 -8.67 2.56
CA LEU A 103 -7.36 -9.12 2.51
C LEU A 103 -6.38 -8.13 3.16
N LEU A 104 -6.67 -6.83 3.05
CA LEU A 104 -5.84 -5.76 3.63
C LEU A 104 -6.11 -5.53 5.12
N LYS A 105 -7.33 -5.77 5.61
CA LYS A 105 -7.71 -5.56 7.02
C LYS A 105 -6.71 -6.14 8.03
N PRO A 106 -6.25 -7.40 7.92
CA PRO A 106 -5.25 -7.95 8.83
C PRO A 106 -3.91 -7.20 8.79
N ALA A 107 -3.42 -6.84 7.60
CA ALA A 107 -2.16 -6.10 7.45
C ALA A 107 -2.25 -4.70 8.09
N LEU A 108 -3.35 -3.99 7.85
CA LEU A 108 -3.61 -2.65 8.41
C LEU A 108 -3.81 -2.68 9.93
N ALA A 109 -4.29 -3.79 10.49
CA ALA A 109 -4.49 -3.98 11.93
C ALA A 109 -3.19 -4.36 12.67
N ARG A 110 -2.27 -5.07 12.01
CA ARG A 110 -1.02 -5.61 12.59
C ARG A 110 0.10 -4.59 12.78
N ALA A 111 0.00 -3.39 12.22
CA ALA A 111 0.97 -2.29 12.39
C ALA A 111 1.22 -1.83 13.85
N ASN A 112 0.60 -2.49 14.85
CA ASN A 112 0.74 -2.23 16.28
C ASN A 112 1.93 -2.94 16.96
N TYR A 113 2.63 -3.88 16.31
CA TYR A 113 3.63 -4.73 17.00
C TYR A 113 5.10 -4.55 16.57
N MET A 114 5.39 -3.76 15.53
CA MET A 114 6.77 -3.39 15.19
C MET A 114 7.07 -2.02 15.80
N ARG A 115 7.55 -2.03 17.05
CA ARG A 115 8.24 -0.90 17.69
C ARG A 115 9.71 -0.92 17.31
#